data_AF-A0A9N9E0K4-F1
#
_entry.id   AF-A0A9N9E0K4-F1
#
_cell.length_a   1.000
_cell.length_b   1.000
_cell.length_c   1.000
_cell.angle_alpha   90.00
_cell.angle_beta   90.00
_cell.angle_gamma   90.00
#
_symmetry.space_group_name_H-M   'P 1'
#
loop_
_entity.id
_entity.type
_entity.pdbx_description
1 polymer ?
#
loop_
_entity_poly.entity_id
_entity_poly.type
_entity_poly.pdbx_seq_one_letter_code
_entity_poly.pdbx_strand_id
1 'polypeptide(L)' 'RTSRFNVFEWDKNILSALFAYRTTKNSTTKYTPFYLNYGRKPILPNE' A
#
# COMPACT_ATOMS: atom_id res chain seq x y z
N ARG A 1 20.86 -24.76 0.32
CA ARG A 1 20.54 -23.57 -0.50
C ARG A 1 19.21 -22.99 -0.02
N THR A 2 19.21 -22.33 1.13
CA THR A 2 18.02 -21.74 1.74
C THR A 2 18.16 -20.23 1.64
N SER A 3 17.56 -19.64 0.60
CA SER A 3 17.46 -18.19 0.46
C SER A 3 16.48 -17.69 1.51
N ARG A 4 16.98 -17.30 2.68
CA ARG A 4 16.20 -16.53 3.65
C ARG A 4 15.77 -15.24 2.96
N PHE A 5 14.46 -15.05 2.79
CA PHE A 5 13.91 -13.76 2.39
C PHE A 5 14.49 -12.69 3.31
N ASN A 6 15.30 -11.80 2.74
CA ASN A 6 15.95 -10.74 3.49
C ASN A 6 14.90 -9.67 3.80
N VAL A 7 14.26 -9.80 4.96
CA VAL A 7 13.19 -8.91 5.47
C VAL A 7 13.66 -7.44 5.52
N PHE A 8 14.97 -7.19 5.47
CA PHE A 8 15.58 -5.88 5.64
C PHE A 8 15.78 -5.07 4.36
N GLU A 9 15.34 -5.53 3.18
CA GLU A 9 15.37 -4.70 1.95
C GLU A 9 14.26 -3.64 1.94
N TRP A 10 14.27 -2.75 2.94
CA TRP A 10 13.26 -1.72 3.12
C TRP A 10 13.14 -0.79 1.91
N ASP A 11 14.26 -0.45 1.28
CA ASP A 11 14.29 0.40 0.08
C ASP A 11 13.47 -0.18 -1.08
N LYS A 12 13.37 -1.51 -1.18
CA LYS A 12 12.55 -2.17 -2.20
C LYS A 12 11.08 -2.31 -1.79
N ASN A 13 10.82 -2.39 -0.48
CA ASN A 13 9.49 -2.68 0.06
C ASN A 13 8.69 -1.41 0.42
N ILE A 14 9.34 -0.26 0.58
CA ILE A 14 8.71 1.00 0.98
C ILE A 14 7.58 1.41 0.04
N LEU A 15 7.78 1.28 -1.28
CA LEU A 15 6.78 1.65 -2.28
C LEU A 15 5.54 0.76 -2.16
N SER A 16 5.72 -0.54 -1.96
CA SER A 16 4.63 -1.51 -1.75
C SER A 16 3.88 -1.23 -0.45
N ALA A 17 4.60 -0.95 0.65
CA ALA A 17 3.98 -0.60 1.93
C ALA A 17 3.19 0.71 1.84
N LEU A 18 3.74 1.72 1.18
CA LEU A 18 3.07 3.00 0.95
C LEU A 18 1.80 2.84 0.10
N PHE A 19 1.85 1.99 -0.93
CA PHE A 19 0.69 1.67 -1.75
C PHE A 19 -0.41 1.01 -0.91
N ALA A 20 -0.07 -0.05 -0.16
CA ALA A 20 -1.01 -0.74 0.72
C ALA A 20 -1.63 0.21 1.75
N TYR A 21 -0.83 1.10 2.34
CA TYR A 21 -1.32 2.10 3.28
C TYR A 21 -2.34 3.06 2.63
N ARG A 22 -2.08 3.53 1.41
CA ARG A 22 -2.95 4.48 0.70
C ARG A 22 -4.25 3.85 0.19
N THR A 23 -4.25 2.56 -0.10
CA THR A 23 -5.42 1.82 -0.61
C THR A 23 -6.23 1.14 0.49
N THR A 24 -5.67 0.97 1.70
CA THR A 24 -6.40 0.40 2.84
C THR A 24 -7.37 1.42 3.44
N LYS A 25 -8.58 0.95 3.77
CA LYS A 25 -9.60 1.76 4.44
C LYS A 25 -9.19 2.03 5.89
N ASN A 26 -9.11 3.31 6.26
CA ASN A 26 -8.84 3.69 7.64
C ASN A 26 -10.07 3.40 8.52
N SER A 27 -9.85 2.86 9.72
CA SER A 27 -10.91 2.47 10.64
C SER A 27 -11.72 3.65 11.19
N THR A 28 -11.10 4.82 11.36
CA THR A 28 -11.73 6.03 11.89
C THR A 28 -12.53 6.75 10.83
N THR A 29 -11.89 7.09 9.69
CA THR A 29 -12.55 7.88 8.64
C THR A 29 -13.42 7.03 7.73
N LYS A 30 -13.28 5.69 7.74
CA LYS A 30 -13.96 4.75 6.83
C LYS A 30 -13.64 4.98 5.34
N TYR A 31 -12.67 5.83 5.03
CA TYR A 31 -12.19 6.11 3.68
C TYR A 31 -10.73 5.69 3.52
N THR A 32 -10.31 5.47 2.28
CA THR A 32 -8.89 5.24 1.97
C THR A 32 -8.17 6.59 1.93
N PRO A 33 -6.90 6.67 2.38
CA PRO A 33 -6.13 7.90 2.24
C PRO A 33 -6.06 8.40 0.79
N PHE A 34 -6.03 7.49 -0.20
CA PHE A 34 -6.07 7.86 -1.62
C PHE A 34 -7.37 8.58 -2.00
N TYR A 35 -8.53 8.08 -1.55
CA TYR A 35 -9.81 8.70 -1.84
C TYR A 35 -9.91 10.11 -1.24
N LEU A 36 -9.41 10.30 -0.02
CA LEU A 36 -9.41 11.60 0.64
C LEU A 36 -8.51 12.63 -0.07
N ASN A 37 -7.41 12.18 -0.66
CA ASN A 37 -6.47 13.09 -1.35
C ASN A 37 -6.90 13.44 -2.77
N TYR A 38 -7.47 12.49 -3.52
CA TYR A 38 -7.75 12.66 -4.95
C TYR A 38 -9.24 12.69 -5.31
N GLY A 39 -10.13 12.43 -4.35
CA GLY A 39 -11.58 12.39 -4.59
C GLY A 39 -12.05 11.22 -5.47
N ARG A 40 -11.18 10.26 -5.80
CA ARG A 40 -11.49 9.10 -6.65
C ARG A 40 -10.98 7.80 -6.04
N LYS A 41 -11.59 6.68 -6.42
CA LYS A 41 -11.13 5.35 -6.00
C LYS A 41 -9.80 5.00 -6.71
N PRO A 42 -8.86 4.33 -6.04
CA PRO A 42 -7.65 3.83 -6.69
C PRO A 42 -8.03 2.75 -7.72
N ILE A 43 -7.44 2.84 -8.92
CA ILE A 43 -7.54 1.79 -9.95
C ILE A 43 -6.39 0.83 -9.70
N LEU A 44 -6.69 -0.45 -9.49
CA LEU A 44 -5.69 -1.47 -9.27
C LEU A 44 -5.20 -1.99 -10.64
N PRO A 45 -3.88 -2.23 -10.83
CA PRO A 45 -3.36 -2.78 -12.09
C PRO A 45 -3.90 -4.18 -12.47
N ASN A 46 -4.54 -4.86 -11.52
CA ASN A 46 -5.13 -6.20 -11.68
C ASN A 46 -6.65 -6.16 -11.87
N GLU A 47 -7.26 -4.97 -11.95
CA GLU A 47 -8.69 -4.79 -12.30
C GLU A 47 -8.89 -4.42 -13.78
#